data_AF-A0A960CIX6-F1
#
_entry.id   AF-A0A960CIX6-F1
#
_cell.length_a   1.000
_cell.length_b   1.000
_cell.length_c   1.000
_cell.angle_alpha   90.00
_cell.angle_beta   90.00
_cell.angle_gamma   90.00
#
_symmetry.space_group_name_H-M   'P 1'
#
loop_
_entity.id
_entity.type
_entity.pdbx_description
1 polymer ?
#
loop_
_entity_poly.entity_id
_entity_poly.type
_entity_poly.pdbx_seq_one_letter_code
_entity_poly.pdbx_strand_id
1 'polypeptide(L)'
;MTAQENALIDQSHPSALERMDESALRDLQARLRQAREKNFSLLRRQGAARVEAEGARGAAQPANERRGEKMDVIDEALARVSERLDAVRDAE
;
A
#
# COMPACT_ATOMS: atom_id res chain seq x y z
N MET A 1 5.13 -9.29 2.40
CA MET A 1 5.26 -8.28 1.32
C MET A 1 6.22 -8.77 0.25
N THR A 2 6.12 -8.23 -0.96
CA THR A 2 7.12 -8.39 -2.02
C THR A 2 8.28 -7.41 -1.82
N ALA A 3 9.45 -7.69 -2.42
CA ALA A 3 10.60 -6.79 -2.34
C ALA A 3 10.31 -5.39 -2.91
N GLN A 4 9.52 -5.31 -3.98
CA GLN A 4 9.12 -4.04 -4.58
C GLN A 4 8.25 -3.21 -3.62
N GLU A 5 7.32 -3.85 -2.92
CA GLU A 5 6.49 -3.16 -1.92
C GLU A 5 7.31 -2.71 -0.72
N ASN A 6 8.25 -3.54 -0.24
CA ASN A 6 9.15 -3.12 0.85
C ASN A 6 9.93 -1.87 0.46
N ALA A 7 10.48 -1.84 -0.76
CA ALA A 7 11.20 -0.67 -1.26
C ALA A 7 10.32 0.59 -1.33
N LEU A 8 9.03 0.47 -1.67
CA LEU A 8 8.11 1.61 -1.66
C LEU A 8 7.84 2.11 -0.24
N ILE A 9 7.72 1.19 0.73
CA ILE A 9 7.51 1.54 2.13
C ILE A 9 8.77 2.19 2.72
N ASP A 10 9.96 1.70 2.38
CA ASP A 10 11.22 2.32 2.78
C ASP A 10 11.37 3.74 2.21
N GLN A 11 10.94 3.96 0.97
CA GLN A 11 10.90 5.30 0.35
C GLN A 11 9.88 6.24 1.01
N SER A 12 8.84 5.71 1.66
CA SER A 12 7.85 6.49 2.41
C SER A 12 8.30 6.89 3.82
N HIS A 13 9.54 6.56 4.20
CA HIS A 13 10.07 6.93 5.51
C HIS A 13 10.31 8.46 5.59
N PRO A 14 10.04 9.12 6.73
CA PRO A 14 10.15 10.58 6.84
C PRO A 14 11.50 11.15 6.33
N SER A 15 12.61 10.52 6.69
CA SER A 15 13.95 10.94 6.27
C SER A 15 14.22 10.79 4.76
N ALA A 16 13.48 9.92 4.06
CA ALA A 16 13.52 9.85 2.60
C ALA A 16 12.66 10.96 1.99
N LEU A 17 11.45 11.17 2.52
CA LEU A 17 10.47 12.16 2.05
C LEU A 17 10.93 13.62 2.20
N GLU A 18 11.71 13.94 3.24
CA GLU A 18 12.28 15.27 3.44
C GLU A 18 13.23 15.69 2.31
N ARG A 19 13.90 14.71 1.68
CA ARG A 19 14.89 14.93 0.61
C ARG A 19 14.28 14.93 -0.79
N MET A 20 12.99 14.63 -0.91
CA MET A 20 12.27 14.56 -2.18
C MET A 20 11.66 15.92 -2.53
N ASP A 21 11.66 16.24 -3.82
CA ASP A 21 10.92 17.36 -4.38
C ASP A 21 9.46 16.96 -4.68
N GLU A 22 8.64 17.93 -5.07
CA GLU A 22 7.22 17.69 -5.37
C GLU A 22 7.02 16.61 -6.45
N SER A 23 7.90 16.61 -7.47
CA SER A 23 7.82 15.66 -8.58
C SER A 23 8.05 14.22 -8.13
N ALA A 24 9.09 13.98 -7.33
CA ALA A 24 9.40 12.67 -6.77
C ALA A 24 8.32 12.19 -5.79
N LEU A 25 7.72 13.10 -5.00
CA LEU A 25 6.61 12.77 -4.11
C LEU A 25 5.37 12.32 -4.88
N ARG A 26 5.03 12.99 -5.99
CA ARG A 26 3.91 12.60 -6.87
C ARG A 26 4.14 11.22 -7.50
N ASP A 27 5.36 10.95 -7.97
CA ASP A 27 5.73 9.66 -8.54
C ASP A 27 5.64 8.53 -7.50
N LEU A 28 6.14 8.77 -6.29
CA LEU A 28 6.04 7.81 -5.19
C LEU A 28 4.56 7.55 -4.83
N GLN A 29 3.73 8.59 -4.76
CA GLN A 29 2.30 8.48 -4.50
C GLN A 29 1.60 7.62 -5.57
N ALA A 30 1.91 7.85 -6.85
CA ALA A 30 1.34 7.07 -7.95
C ALA A 30 1.72 5.57 -7.85
N ARG A 31 2.99 5.27 -7.54
CA ARG A 31 3.48 3.89 -7.38
C ARG A 31 2.85 3.19 -6.18
N LEU A 32 2.67 3.89 -5.05
CA LEU A 32 1.97 3.36 -3.87
C LEU A 32 0.50 3.07 -4.18
N ARG A 33 -0.20 3.97 -4.89
CA ARG A 33 -1.58 3.74 -5.33
C ARG A 33 -1.70 2.51 -6.24
N GLN A 34 -0.77 2.32 -7.18
CA GLN A 34 -0.73 1.12 -8.01
C GLN A 34 -0.49 -0.16 -7.19
N ALA A 35 0.41 -0.11 -6.21
CA ALA A 35 0.66 -1.24 -5.31
C ALA A 35 -0.59 -1.58 -4.48
N ARG A 36 -1.31 -0.58 -3.98
CA ARG A 36 -2.59 -0.74 -3.26
C ARG A 36 -3.65 -1.38 -4.14
N GLU A 37 -3.87 -0.85 -5.35
CA GLU A 37 -4.87 -1.38 -6.29
C GLU A 37 -4.59 -2.84 -6.67
N LYS A 38 -3.31 -3.15 -6.95
CA LYS A 38 -2.89 -4.52 -7.24
C LYS A 38 -3.18 -5.47 -6.08
N ASN A 39 -2.94 -5.05 -4.85
CA ASN A 39 -3.23 -5.85 -3.66
C ASN A 39 -4.73 -6.03 -3.44
N PHE A 40 -5.51 -4.97 -3.62
CA PHE A 40 -6.97 -5.02 -3.50
C PHE A 40 -7.58 -5.97 -4.53
N SER A 41 -7.18 -5.88 -5.80
CA SER A 41 -7.62 -6.77 -6.87
C SER A 41 -7.25 -8.23 -6.58
N LEU A 42 -6.02 -8.49 -6.10
CA LEU A 42 -5.60 -9.83 -5.69
C LEU A 42 -6.40 -10.35 -4.48
N LEU A 43 -6.67 -9.53 -3.48
CA LEU A 43 -7.47 -9.89 -2.32
C LEU A 43 -8.89 -10.27 -2.73
N ARG A 44 -9.54 -9.44 -3.55
CA ARG A 44 -10.90 -9.71 -4.06
C ARG A 44 -10.94 -11.03 -4.85
N ARG A 45 -10.01 -11.24 -5.78
CA ARG A 45 -9.97 -12.45 -6.62
C ARG A 45 -9.71 -13.71 -5.80
N GLN A 46 -8.77 -13.67 -4.86
CA GLN A 46 -8.46 -14.83 -4.04
C GLN A 46 -9.54 -15.11 -2.99
N GLY A 47 -10.18 -14.06 -2.45
CA GLY A 47 -11.37 -14.21 -1.63
C GLY A 47 -12.47 -14.98 -2.36
N ALA A 48 -12.77 -14.60 -3.61
CA ALA A 48 -13.74 -15.30 -4.44
C ALA A 48 -13.34 -16.76 -4.71
N ALA A 49 -12.10 -17.00 -5.17
CA ALA A 49 -11.62 -18.34 -5.48
C ALA A 49 -11.58 -19.28 -4.26
N ARG A 50 -11.35 -18.75 -3.05
CA ARG A 50 -11.30 -19.57 -1.83
C ARG A 50 -12.67 -19.81 -1.20
N VAL A 51 -13.60 -18.88 -1.35
CA VAL A 51 -15.02 -19.15 -1.02
C VAL A 51 -15.56 -20.28 -1.90
N GLU A 52 -15.19 -20.30 -3.19
CA GLU A 52 -15.53 -21.40 -4.10
C GLU A 52 -14.81 -22.72 -3.77
N ALA A 53 -13.52 -22.67 -3.42
CA ALA A 53 -12.72 -23.88 -3.22
C ALA A 53 -12.87 -24.52 -1.83
N GLU A 54 -12.97 -23.75 -0.76
CA GLU A 54 -12.85 -24.29 0.61
C GLU A 54 -14.19 -24.46 1.34
N GLY A 55 -15.31 -23.97 0.80
CA GLY A 55 -16.67 -24.21 1.32
C GLY A 55 -16.94 -23.72 2.76
N ALA A 56 -15.92 -23.34 3.51
CA ALA A 56 -15.96 -23.00 4.93
C ALA A 56 -15.10 -21.75 5.16
N ARG A 57 -15.76 -20.70 5.67
CA ARG A 57 -15.16 -19.38 5.96
C ARG A 57 -13.93 -19.44 6.89
N GLY A 58 -13.79 -20.50 7.69
CA GLY A 58 -12.76 -20.62 8.73
C GLY A 58 -11.32 -20.70 8.21
N ALA A 59 -11.05 -21.45 7.13
CA ALA A 59 -9.69 -21.60 6.59
C ALA A 59 -9.25 -20.41 5.72
N ALA A 60 -10.21 -19.65 5.18
CA ALA A 60 -9.95 -18.42 4.44
C ALA A 60 -9.57 -17.23 5.34
N GLN A 61 -9.98 -17.24 6.63
CA GLN A 61 -9.79 -16.13 7.57
C GLN A 61 -8.31 -15.74 7.82
N PRO A 62 -7.39 -16.65 8.22
CA PRO A 62 -6.03 -16.23 8.62
C PRO A 62 -5.17 -15.69 7.47
N ALA A 63 -5.44 -16.10 6.23
CA ALA A 63 -4.74 -15.53 5.07
C ALA A 63 -5.30 -14.16 4.65
N ASN A 64 -6.57 -13.89 4.98
CA ASN A 64 -7.17 -12.57 4.77
C ASN A 64 -6.64 -11.56 5.81
N GLU A 65 -6.43 -11.99 7.06
CA GLU A 65 -5.83 -11.14 8.12
C GLU A 65 -4.43 -10.65 7.74
N ARG A 66 -3.52 -11.57 7.37
CA ARG A 66 -2.16 -11.20 6.89
C ARG A 66 -2.15 -10.30 5.66
N ARG A 67 -3.21 -10.34 4.85
CA ARG A 67 -3.37 -9.46 3.69
C ARG A 67 -3.97 -8.11 4.06
N GLY A 68 -4.81 -8.06 5.10
CA GLY A 68 -5.28 -6.82 5.73
C GLY A 68 -4.11 -6.04 6.32
N GLU A 69 -3.29 -6.71 7.14
CA GLU A 69 -2.07 -6.11 7.72
C GLU A 69 -1.19 -5.48 6.63
N LYS A 70 -0.97 -6.20 5.51
CA LYS A 70 -0.21 -5.67 4.38
C LYS A 70 -0.84 -4.41 3.78
N MET A 71 -2.16 -4.36 3.65
CA MET A 71 -2.85 -3.19 3.12
C MET A 71 -2.72 -2.00 4.07
N ASP A 72 -2.82 -2.24 5.37
CA ASP A 72 -2.69 -1.18 6.39
C ASP A 72 -1.32 -0.50 6.30
N VAL A 73 -0.23 -1.27 6.12
CA VAL A 73 1.12 -0.67 5.98
C VAL A 73 1.25 0.15 4.69
N ILE A 74 0.63 -0.29 3.58
CA ILE A 74 0.64 0.47 2.31
C ILE A 74 -0.20 1.75 2.44
N ASP A 75 -1.35 1.68 3.11
CA ASP A 75 -2.23 2.83 3.33
C ASP A 75 -1.57 3.86 4.26
N GLU A 76 -0.86 3.42 5.29
CA GLU A 76 -0.06 4.30 6.16
C GLU A 76 1.07 4.98 5.37
N ALA A 77 1.80 4.23 4.54
CA ALA A 77 2.84 4.79 3.67
C ALA A 77 2.26 5.85 2.72
N LEU A 78 1.08 5.60 2.15
CA LEU A 78 0.40 6.53 1.25
C LEU A 78 -0.08 7.80 1.97
N ALA A 79 -0.55 7.68 3.21
CA ALA A 79 -0.93 8.81 4.04
C ALA A 79 0.26 9.75 4.29
N ARG A 80 1.41 9.22 4.69
CA ARG A 80 2.64 10.01 4.93
C ARG A 80 3.10 10.77 3.69
N VAL A 81 3.10 10.12 2.52
CA VAL A 81 3.48 10.76 1.26
C VAL A 81 2.50 11.87 0.89
N SER A 82 1.20 11.67 1.15
CA SER A 82 0.17 12.67 0.85
C SER A 82 0.32 13.90 1.76
N GLU A 83 0.52 13.69 3.06
CA GLU A 83 0.79 14.76 4.03
C GLU A 83 2.04 15.57 3.65
N ARG A 84 3.14 14.89 3.28
CA ARG A 84 4.35 15.57 2.82
C ARG A 84 4.11 16.38 1.55
N LEU A 85 3.38 15.82 0.59
CA LEU A 85 3.09 16.49 -0.67
C LEU A 85 2.26 17.76 -0.45
N ASP A 86 1.26 17.70 0.42
CA ASP A 86 0.45 18.87 0.79
C ASP A 86 1.33 19.94 1.49
N ALA A 87 2.19 19.53 2.43
CA ALA A 87 3.13 20.44 3.10
C ALA A 87 4.14 21.11 2.16
N VAL A 88 4.58 20.43 1.09
CA VAL A 88 5.44 21.05 0.05
C VAL A 88 4.66 22.08 -0.74
N ARG A 89 3.41 21.78 -1.12
CA ARG A 89 2.57 22.66 -1.95
C ARG A 89 2.11 23.91 -1.21
N ASP A 90 1.90 23.82 0.10
CA ASP A 90 1.55 24.98 0.94
C ASP A 90 2.76 25.90 1.21
N ALA A 91 3.99 25.41 0.98
CA ALA A 91 5.21 26.17 1.20
C ALA A 91 5.68 26.96 -0.05
N GLU A 92 5.05 26.74 -1.21
CA GLU A 92 5.27 27.47 -2.46
C GLU A 92 4.34 28.67 -2.61
#